data_AF-A0A8J5H3Y0-F1
#
_entry.id   AF-A0A8J5H3Y0-F1
#
_cell.length_a   1.000
_cell.length_b   1.000
_cell.length_c   1.000
_cell.angle_alpha   90.00
_cell.angle_beta   90.00
_cell.angle_gamma   90.00
#
_symmetry.space_group_name_H-M   'P 1'
#
loop_
_entity.id
_entity.type
_entity.pdbx_description
1 polymer ?
#
loop_
_entity_poly.entity_id
_entity_poly.type
_entity_poly.pdbx_seq_one_letter_code
_entity_poly.pdbx_strand_id
1 'polypeptide(L)'
;MHMEKSELIIMGRGKIEIKRIENNTSRQVTFCKRRNGLLKKAYELSVLCDAEVALIVFSTRGRLYEYSNNRHLMGESLSALSVKELKQLENRLERGITRIRSKKHELLFAEIEYMQKREVELQNDNIYLRAKVAENERAQEEIIVSTGTDHFDTLPAYDSRTYYHVNMMEGSSHYSHHQEQTALHLGYEIKDSSAAKNLM
;
A
#
# COMPACT_ATOMS: atom_id res chain seq x y z
N MET A 1 -48.92 -38.70 39.91
CA MET A 1 -49.20 -37.81 38.76
C MET A 1 -47.92 -37.71 37.95
N HIS A 2 -47.71 -38.63 37.01
CA HIS A 2 -46.52 -38.64 36.15
C HIS A 2 -46.76 -37.71 34.96
N MET A 3 -45.99 -36.63 34.87
CA MET A 3 -45.88 -35.83 33.65
C MET A 3 -45.02 -36.60 32.65
N GLU A 4 -45.63 -36.99 31.54
CA GLU A 4 -44.93 -37.57 30.40
C GLU A 4 -44.09 -36.49 29.73
N LYS A 5 -42.77 -36.72 29.62
CA LYS A 5 -41.86 -35.85 28.88
C LYS A 5 -42.15 -36.02 27.39
N SER A 6 -42.78 -35.04 26.77
CA SER A 6 -42.86 -34.96 25.31
C SER A 6 -41.46 -34.74 24.73
N GLU A 7 -40.88 -35.77 24.11
CA GLU A 7 -39.65 -35.65 23.32
C GLU A 7 -39.88 -34.69 22.15
N LEU A 8 -39.15 -33.57 22.15
CA LEU A 8 -39.18 -32.61 21.07
C LEU A 8 -38.39 -33.20 19.88
N ILE A 9 -39.09 -33.87 18.97
CA ILE A 9 -38.48 -34.40 17.74
C ILE A 9 -38.05 -33.20 16.87
N ILE A 10 -36.74 -32.94 16.80
CA ILE A 10 -36.17 -31.94 15.89
C ILE A 10 -36.23 -32.50 14.48
N MET A 11 -37.25 -32.10 13.73
CA MET A 11 -37.39 -32.45 12.32
C MET A 11 -36.23 -31.80 11.54
N GLY A 12 -35.50 -32.60 10.75
CA GLY A 12 -34.43 -32.11 9.88
C GLY A 12 -34.93 -31.19 8.75
N ARG A 13 -34.05 -30.83 7.81
CA ARG A 13 -34.42 -29.96 6.67
C ARG A 13 -35.37 -30.69 5.71
N GLY A 14 -36.67 -30.38 5.80
CA GLY A 14 -37.67 -30.87 4.86
C GLY A 14 -37.50 -30.32 3.44
N LYS A 15 -37.70 -31.17 2.43
CA LYS A 15 -37.79 -30.75 1.02
C LYS A 15 -39.10 -29.98 0.81
N ILE A 16 -39.04 -28.88 0.04
CA ILE A 16 -40.22 -28.08 -0.32
C ILE A 16 -40.27 -27.91 -1.84
N GLU A 17 -41.47 -27.79 -2.39
CA GLU A 17 -41.69 -27.48 -3.81
C GLU A 17 -41.31 -26.02 -4.12
N ILE A 18 -40.81 -25.77 -5.34
CA ILE A 18 -40.50 -24.42 -5.82
C ILE A 18 -41.81 -23.76 -6.31
N LYS A 19 -42.61 -23.30 -5.35
CA LYS A 19 -43.82 -22.50 -5.56
C LYS A 19 -44.00 -21.51 -4.41
N ARG A 20 -44.95 -20.57 -4.53
CA ARG A 20 -45.26 -19.63 -3.45
C ARG A 20 -45.74 -20.40 -2.22
N ILE A 21 -45.12 -20.11 -1.07
CA ILE A 21 -45.54 -20.69 0.21
C ILE A 21 -46.79 -19.94 0.67
N GLU A 22 -47.92 -20.62 0.79
CA GLU A 22 -49.19 -19.97 1.14
C GLU A 22 -49.28 -19.60 2.63
N ASN A 23 -48.80 -20.49 3.51
CA ASN A 23 -48.74 -20.22 4.95
C ASN A 23 -47.82 -19.02 5.24
N ASN A 24 -48.39 -17.98 5.87
CA ASN A 24 -47.68 -16.71 6.09
C ASN A 24 -46.48 -16.85 7.04
N THR A 25 -46.61 -17.63 8.12
CA THR A 25 -45.54 -17.86 9.08
C THR A 25 -44.38 -18.63 8.45
N SER A 26 -44.68 -19.74 7.77
CA SER A 26 -43.67 -20.53 7.05
C SER A 26 -42.99 -19.72 5.95
N ARG A 27 -43.74 -18.89 5.24
CA ARG A 27 -43.22 -17.97 4.22
C ARG A 27 -42.27 -16.94 4.82
N GLN A 28 -42.66 -16.30 5.93
CA GLN A 28 -41.82 -15.30 6.60
C GLN A 28 -40.52 -15.90 7.13
N VAL A 29 -40.59 -17.06 7.80
CA VAL A 29 -39.40 -17.76 8.31
C VAL A 29 -38.49 -18.18 7.16
N THR A 30 -39.07 -18.71 6.08
CA THR A 30 -38.31 -19.12 4.88
C THR A 30 -37.65 -17.94 4.20
N PHE A 31 -38.37 -16.81 4.06
CA PHE A 31 -37.83 -15.56 3.52
C PHE A 31 -36.61 -15.11 4.33
N CYS A 32 -36.73 -15.02 5.66
CA CYS A 32 -35.62 -14.62 6.52
C CYS A 32 -34.40 -15.55 6.36
N LYS A 33 -34.62 -16.87 6.37
CA LYS A 33 -33.53 -17.85 6.22
C LYS A 33 -32.87 -17.79 4.84
N ARG A 34 -33.66 -17.77 3.76
CA ARG A 34 -33.15 -17.76 2.38
C ARG A 34 -32.47 -16.44 2.04
N ARG A 35 -33.07 -15.31 2.40
CA ARG A 35 -32.47 -13.97 2.23
C ARG A 35 -31.10 -13.91 2.90
N ASN A 36 -30.99 -14.36 4.16
CA ASN A 36 -29.71 -14.38 4.88
C ASN A 36 -28.70 -15.33 4.23
N GLY A 37 -29.14 -16.50 3.78
CA GLY A 37 -28.27 -17.43 3.04
C GLY A 37 -27.76 -16.83 1.72
N LEU A 38 -28.62 -16.13 0.98
CA LEU A 38 -28.27 -15.47 -0.27
C LEU A 38 -27.28 -14.32 -0.06
N LEU A 39 -27.49 -13.49 0.97
CA LEU A 39 -26.55 -12.44 1.38
C LEU A 39 -25.16 -13.01 1.69
N LYS A 40 -25.09 -14.14 2.41
CA LYS A 40 -23.82 -14.82 2.68
C LYS A 40 -23.14 -15.31 1.41
N LYS A 41 -23.91 -15.83 0.44
CA LYS A 41 -23.37 -16.27 -0.85
C LYS A 41 -22.87 -15.12 -1.71
N ALA A 42 -23.58 -13.99 -1.74
CA ALA A 42 -23.12 -12.77 -2.39
C ALA A 42 -21.79 -12.28 -1.79
N TYR A 43 -21.67 -12.32 -0.46
CA TYR A 43 -20.42 -12.00 0.23
C TYR A 43 -19.27 -12.96 -0.12
N GLU A 44 -19.48 -14.27 0.00
CA GLU A 44 -18.47 -15.29 -0.36
C GLU A 44 -17.97 -15.09 -1.80
N LEU A 45 -18.90 -14.88 -2.75
CA LEU A 45 -18.55 -14.64 -4.15
C LEU A 45 -17.72 -13.37 -4.35
N SER A 46 -18.13 -12.27 -3.71
CA SER A 46 -17.40 -11.00 -3.83
C SER A 46 -15.96 -11.11 -3.34
N VAL A 47 -15.72 -11.87 -2.27
CA VAL A 47 -14.39 -12.02 -1.67
C VAL A 47 -13.54 -13.04 -2.42
N LEU A 48 -14.12 -14.19 -2.79
CA LEU A 48 -13.36 -15.28 -3.42
C LEU A 48 -12.90 -14.95 -4.84
N CYS A 49 -13.68 -14.16 -5.56
CA CYS A 49 -13.46 -13.87 -6.97
C CYS A 49 -13.16 -12.39 -7.25
N ASP A 50 -13.02 -11.57 -6.20
CA ASP A 50 -12.86 -10.10 -6.29
C ASP A 50 -13.91 -9.46 -7.23
N ALA A 51 -15.15 -9.90 -7.09
CA ALA A 51 -16.25 -9.51 -7.95
C ALA A 51 -17.12 -8.43 -7.28
N GLU A 52 -17.47 -7.39 -8.03
CA GLU A 52 -18.49 -6.44 -7.60
C GLU A 52 -19.87 -7.10 -7.67
N VAL A 53 -20.52 -7.26 -6.53
CA VAL A 53 -21.83 -7.92 -6.41
C VAL A 53 -22.82 -6.98 -5.72
N ALA A 54 -23.97 -6.76 -6.36
CA ALA A 54 -25.10 -6.04 -5.79
C ALA A 54 -26.30 -7.00 -5.65
N LEU A 55 -26.95 -6.98 -4.49
CA LEU A 55 -28.18 -7.75 -4.25
C LEU A 55 -29.23 -6.87 -3.58
N ILE A 56 -30.43 -6.84 -4.17
CA ILE A 56 -31.59 -6.09 -3.66
C ILE A 56 -32.76 -7.06 -3.47
N VAL A 57 -33.37 -7.05 -2.28
CA VAL A 57 -34.52 -7.90 -1.94
C VAL A 57 -35.60 -7.06 -1.26
N PHE A 58 -36.79 -7.04 -1.87
CA PHE A 58 -37.98 -6.44 -1.26
C PHE A 58 -38.81 -7.51 -0.55
N SER A 59 -39.20 -7.23 0.69
CA SER A 59 -40.22 -8.02 1.37
C SER A 59 -41.63 -7.59 0.96
N THR A 60 -42.60 -8.48 1.15
CA THR A 60 -44.03 -8.18 0.96
C THR A 60 -44.55 -7.09 1.89
N ARG A 61 -43.79 -6.70 2.92
CA ARG A 61 -44.10 -5.61 3.85
C ARG A 61 -43.44 -4.28 3.44
N GLY A 62 -42.86 -4.20 2.24
CA GLY A 62 -42.18 -3.00 1.74
C GLY A 62 -40.80 -2.75 2.35
N ARG A 63 -40.27 -3.66 3.18
CA ARG A 63 -38.90 -3.53 3.69
C ARG A 63 -37.89 -3.90 2.60
N LEU A 64 -36.93 -3.01 2.36
CA LEU A 64 -35.75 -3.22 1.53
C LEU A 64 -34.66 -3.94 2.33
N TYR A 65 -34.02 -4.91 1.69
CA TYR A 65 -32.79 -5.54 2.16
C TYR A 65 -31.78 -5.50 1.03
N GLU A 66 -30.62 -4.91 1.29
CA GLU A 66 -29.56 -4.77 0.30
C GLU A 66 -28.23 -5.34 0.79
N TYR A 67 -27.38 -5.72 -0.17
CA TYR A 67 -25.97 -6.00 0.04
C TYR A 67 -25.14 -5.30 -1.03
N SER A 68 -24.09 -4.65 -0.57
CA SER A 68 -23.06 -4.01 -1.38
C SER A 68 -21.70 -4.21 -0.69
N ASN A 69 -20.67 -4.50 -1.48
CA ASN A 69 -19.32 -4.67 -0.96
C ASN A 69 -18.75 -3.33 -0.47
N ASN A 70 -18.03 -3.32 0.66
CA ASN A 70 -17.33 -2.17 1.27
C ASN A 70 -18.10 -0.88 1.63
N ARG A 71 -19.35 -0.70 1.21
CA ARG A 71 -20.09 0.57 1.41
C ARG A 71 -20.13 1.07 2.84
N HIS A 72 -20.49 0.21 3.79
CA HIS A 72 -20.54 0.62 5.20
C HIS A 72 -19.16 1.03 5.76
N LEU A 73 -18.08 0.36 5.36
CA LEU A 73 -16.72 0.73 5.80
C LEU A 73 -16.28 2.08 5.21
N MET A 74 -16.82 2.45 4.05
CA MET A 74 -16.62 3.74 3.40
C MET A 74 -17.64 4.81 3.84
N GLY A 75 -18.54 4.48 4.79
CA GLY A 75 -19.55 5.40 5.30
C GLY A 75 -20.82 5.52 4.44
N GLU A 76 -21.01 4.65 3.46
CA GLU A 76 -22.19 4.61 2.58
C GLU A 76 -23.27 3.65 3.11
N SER A 77 -24.53 3.83 2.70
CA SER A 77 -25.68 2.94 3.01
C SER A 77 -25.94 2.67 4.51
N LEU A 78 -25.52 3.59 5.41
CA LEU A 78 -25.61 3.36 6.87
C LEU A 78 -27.03 3.38 7.44
N SER A 79 -28.02 3.90 6.70
CA SER A 79 -29.41 4.03 7.16
C SER A 79 -30.10 2.70 7.47
N ALA A 80 -29.58 1.59 6.94
CA ALA A 80 -30.10 0.26 7.19
C ALA A 80 -29.57 -0.39 8.49
N LEU A 81 -28.54 0.20 9.12
CA LEU A 81 -27.90 -0.35 10.31
C LEU A 81 -28.62 0.11 11.58
N SER A 82 -28.74 -0.80 12.55
CA SER A 82 -29.14 -0.43 13.91
C SER A 82 -28.01 0.32 14.64
N VAL A 83 -28.35 1.07 15.68
CA VAL A 83 -27.38 1.78 16.53
C VAL A 83 -26.28 0.86 17.07
N LYS A 84 -26.63 -0.40 17.40
CA LYS A 84 -25.66 -1.39 17.87
C LYS A 84 -24.68 -1.81 16.77
N GLU A 85 -25.15 -2.03 15.56
CA GLU A 85 -24.31 -2.39 14.41
C GLU A 85 -23.41 -1.24 13.98
N LEU A 86 -23.94 -0.01 14.01
CA LEU A 86 -23.17 1.21 13.73
C LEU A 86 -22.04 1.39 14.76
N LYS A 87 -22.32 1.20 16.05
CA LYS A 87 -21.29 1.25 17.10
C LYS A 87 -20.23 0.17 16.93
N GLN A 88 -20.60 -1.03 16.48
CA GLN A 88 -19.63 -2.09 16.18
C GLN A 88 -18.74 -1.74 14.98
N LEU A 89 -19.33 -1.14 13.94
CA LEU A 89 -18.62 -0.66 12.76
C LEU A 89 -17.62 0.44 13.11
N GLU A 90 -18.04 1.44 13.88
CA GLU A 90 -17.20 2.51 14.41
C GLU A 90 -16.01 1.95 15.19
N ASN A 91 -16.27 1.09 16.19
CA ASN A 91 -15.20 0.46 16.98
C ASN A 91 -14.21 -0.36 16.13
N ARG A 92 -14.68 -0.95 15.03
CA ARG A 92 -13.83 -1.70 14.10
C ARG A 92 -12.95 -0.75 13.29
N LEU A 93 -13.50 0.36 12.79
CA LEU A 93 -12.76 1.39 12.06
C LEU A 93 -11.72 2.07 12.96
N GLU A 94 -12.08 2.42 14.19
CA GLU A 94 -11.19 3.09 15.15
C GLU A 94 -9.94 2.26 15.44
N ARG A 95 -10.13 0.94 15.68
CA ARG A 95 -9.01 0.01 15.87
C ARG A 95 -8.15 -0.14 14.62
N GLY A 96 -8.77 -0.16 13.44
CA GLY A 96 -8.06 -0.24 12.16
C GLY A 96 -7.16 0.97 11.94
N ILE A 97 -7.73 2.17 12.10
CA ILE A 97 -7.01 3.45 11.97
C ILE A 97 -5.87 3.54 12.97
N THR A 98 -6.11 3.17 14.24
CA THR A 98 -5.06 3.17 15.27
C THR A 98 -3.89 2.29 14.87
N ARG A 99 -4.14 1.05 14.41
CA ARG A 99 -3.07 0.13 13.96
C ARG A 99 -2.29 0.68 12.77
N ILE A 100 -2.99 1.24 11.78
CA ILE A 100 -2.36 1.82 10.58
C ILE A 100 -1.46 2.99 10.98
N ARG A 101 -1.95 3.90 11.84
CA ARG A 101 -1.17 5.04 12.33
C ARG A 101 0.06 4.59 13.12
N SER A 102 -0.09 3.64 14.05
CA SER A 102 1.04 3.09 14.81
C SER A 102 2.07 2.45 13.90
N LYS A 103 1.65 1.62 12.94
CA LYS A 103 2.61 0.96 12.03
C LYS A 103 3.30 1.95 11.10
N LYS A 104 2.56 2.95 10.59
CA LYS A 104 3.14 4.04 9.80
C LYS A 104 4.18 4.81 10.61
N HIS A 105 3.90 5.10 11.88
CA HIS A 105 4.83 5.79 12.76
C HIS A 105 6.10 4.95 13.02
N GLU A 106 5.94 3.66 13.32
CA GLU A 106 7.05 2.73 13.50
C GLU A 106 7.98 2.68 12.27
N LEU A 107 7.41 2.54 11.08
CA LEU A 107 8.19 2.49 9.83
C LEU A 107 8.88 3.81 9.52
N LEU A 108 8.19 4.95 9.71
CA LEU A 108 8.80 6.26 9.51
C LEU A 108 9.94 6.50 10.50
N PHE A 109 9.79 6.06 11.74
CA PHE A 109 10.82 6.19 12.76
C PHE A 109 12.07 5.38 12.39
N ALA A 110 11.88 4.13 11.95
CA ALA A 110 12.97 3.29 11.47
C ALA A 110 13.69 3.89 10.24
N GLU A 111 12.94 4.49 9.32
CA GLU A 111 13.51 5.15 8.13
C GLU A 111 14.34 6.39 8.52
N ILE A 112 13.84 7.22 9.45
CA ILE A 112 14.57 8.38 9.96
C ILE A 112 15.89 7.95 10.62
N GLU A 113 15.84 6.92 11.47
CA GLU A 113 17.03 6.41 12.15
C GLU A 113 18.07 5.87 11.15
N TYR A 114 17.61 5.13 10.13
CA TYR A 114 18.47 4.64 9.06
C TYR A 114 19.14 5.78 8.27
N MET A 115 18.36 6.79 7.87
CA MET A 115 18.86 7.96 7.13
C MET A 115 19.88 8.76 7.95
N GLN A 116 19.60 9.01 9.24
CA GLN A 116 20.52 9.72 10.13
C GLN A 116 21.85 8.98 10.31
N LYS A 117 21.80 7.66 10.48
CA LYS A 117 23.02 6.85 10.57
C LYS A 117 23.85 6.95 9.29
N ARG A 118 23.19 6.84 8.13
CA ARG A 118 23.86 6.94 6.82
C ARG A 118 24.45 8.33 6.57
N GLU A 119 23.77 9.38 7.02
CA GLU A 119 24.28 10.75 6.97
C GLU A 119 25.61 10.86 7.73
N VAL A 120 25.67 10.33 8.96
CA VAL A 120 26.89 10.36 9.78
C VAL A 120 28.03 9.56 9.13
N GLU A 121 27.75 8.37 8.61
CA GLU A 121 28.74 7.55 7.89
C GLU A 121 29.34 8.32 6.69
N LEU A 122 28.48 8.92 5.87
CA LEU A 122 28.91 9.71 4.72
C LEU A 122 29.68 10.98 5.11
N GLN A 123 29.28 11.64 6.21
CA GLN A 123 30.01 12.80 6.73
C GLN A 123 31.42 12.40 7.19
N ASN A 124 31.56 11.27 7.88
CA ASN A 124 32.87 10.74 8.31
C ASN A 124 33.76 10.40 7.10
N ASP A 125 33.22 9.71 6.10
CA ASP A 125 33.94 9.39 4.86
C ASP A 125 34.36 10.67 4.12
N ASN A 126 33.50 11.68 4.07
CA ASN A 126 33.80 12.95 3.43
C ASN A 126 34.95 13.69 4.14
N ILE A 127 34.95 13.71 5.47
CA ILE A 127 36.03 14.29 6.29
C ILE A 127 37.34 13.54 6.02
N TYR A 128 37.31 12.21 6.02
CA TYR A 128 38.49 11.38 5.76
C TYR A 128 39.09 11.66 4.38
N LEU A 129 38.24 11.68 3.34
CA LEU A 129 38.68 11.96 1.98
C LEU A 129 39.27 13.36 1.84
N ARG A 130 38.65 14.39 2.44
CA ARG A 130 39.20 15.76 2.46
C ARG A 130 40.58 15.82 3.12
N ALA A 131 40.78 15.10 4.23
CA ALA A 131 42.08 15.02 4.88
C ALA A 131 43.13 14.37 3.98
N LYS A 132 42.77 13.27 3.30
CA LYS A 132 43.68 12.57 2.39
C LYS A 132 44.04 13.37 1.14
N VAL A 133 43.08 14.13 0.58
CA VAL A 133 43.34 15.06 -0.53
C VAL A 133 44.34 16.13 -0.10
N ALA A 134 44.14 16.77 1.05
CA ALA A 134 45.05 17.80 1.55
C ALA A 134 46.45 17.26 1.90
N GLU A 135 46.58 15.97 2.26
CA GLU A 135 47.88 15.32 2.44
C GLU A 135 48.59 15.10 1.10
N ASN A 136 47.87 14.61 0.09
CA ASN A 136 48.42 14.40 -1.25
C ASN A 136 48.83 15.71 -1.93
N GLU A 137 48.04 16.78 -1.78
CA GLU A 137 48.39 18.13 -2.29
C GLU A 137 49.69 18.64 -1.66
N ARG A 138 49.85 18.50 -0.34
CA ARG A 138 51.09 18.86 0.36
C ARG A 138 52.29 18.04 -0.10
N ALA A 139 52.12 16.74 -0.32
CA ALA A 139 53.19 15.88 -0.83
C ALA A 139 53.60 16.26 -2.26
N GLN A 140 52.65 16.66 -3.12
CA GLN A 140 52.96 17.17 -4.47
C GLN A 140 53.71 18.51 -4.41
N GLU A 141 53.29 19.42 -3.53
CA GLU A 141 53.99 20.71 -3.32
C GLU A 141 55.43 20.50 -2.83
N GLU A 142 55.68 19.57 -1.90
CA GLU A 142 57.03 19.23 -1.45
C GLU A 142 57.90 18.64 -2.59
N ILE A 143 57.33 17.80 -3.44
CA ILE A 143 58.04 17.24 -4.61
C ILE A 143 58.41 18.35 -5.60
N ILE A 144 57.50 19.29 -5.87
CA ILE A 144 57.74 20.44 -6.77
C ILE A 144 58.86 21.34 -6.20
N VAL A 145 58.89 21.57 -4.89
CA VAL A 145 59.92 22.37 -4.22
C VAL A 145 61.27 21.63 -4.15
N SER A 146 61.26 20.30 -4.04
CA SER A 146 62.47 19.46 -3.97
C SER A 146 63.16 19.24 -5.32
N THR A 147 62.44 19.25 -6.45
CA THR A 147 63.06 18.99 -7.77
C THR A 147 63.75 20.20 -8.39
N GLY A 148 63.62 21.40 -7.81
CA GLY A 148 64.31 22.59 -8.30
C GLY A 148 63.84 23.03 -9.70
N THR A 149 63.33 24.25 -9.77
CA THR A 149 63.20 25.02 -11.00
C THR A 149 64.57 25.32 -11.61
N ASP A 150 65.20 24.34 -12.25
CA ASP A 150 66.22 24.57 -13.28
C ASP A 150 66.05 23.54 -14.39
N HIS A 151 65.56 24.01 -15.54
CA HIS A 151 65.42 23.33 -16.83
C HIS A 151 64.29 22.30 -16.99
N PHE A 152 63.13 22.74 -17.49
CA PHE A 152 62.67 22.38 -18.85
C PHE A 152 61.41 23.19 -19.20
N ASP A 153 61.57 24.25 -19.97
CA ASP A 153 60.50 24.77 -20.82
C ASP A 153 59.97 23.61 -21.68
N THR A 154 58.64 23.48 -21.79
CA THR A 154 57.86 22.52 -22.60
C THR A 154 57.28 21.30 -21.84
N LEU A 155 56.26 21.53 -21.00
CA LEU A 155 55.20 20.55 -20.75
C LEU A 155 53.88 21.14 -21.26
N PRO A 156 53.13 20.44 -22.13
CA PRO A 156 51.91 20.98 -22.71
C PRO A 156 50.87 21.20 -21.60
N ALA A 157 50.09 22.27 -21.74
CA ALA A 157 49.03 22.63 -20.81
C ALA A 157 48.21 21.40 -20.41
N TYR A 158 48.06 21.19 -19.11
CA TYR A 158 47.26 20.11 -18.54
C TYR A 158 45.80 20.28 -18.98
N ASP A 159 45.41 19.63 -20.09
CA ASP A 159 44.04 19.60 -20.57
C ASP A 159 43.34 18.38 -19.94
N SER A 160 42.35 18.65 -19.08
CA SER A 160 41.49 17.64 -18.44
C SER A 160 40.79 16.71 -19.43
N ARG A 161 40.76 17.03 -20.73
CA ARG A 161 40.25 16.13 -21.77
C ARG A 161 41.07 14.86 -21.97
N THR A 162 42.38 14.86 -21.69
CA THR A 162 43.26 13.73 -22.02
C THR A 162 43.10 12.56 -21.03
N TYR A 163 42.76 12.84 -19.77
CA TYR A 163 42.57 11.81 -18.74
C TYR A 163 41.43 10.83 -19.08
N TYR A 164 40.34 11.34 -19.66
CA TYR A 164 39.22 10.49 -20.08
C TYR A 164 39.52 9.63 -21.31
N HIS A 165 40.53 9.99 -22.12
CA HIS A 165 40.84 9.28 -23.37
C HIS A 165 41.70 8.03 -23.11
N VAL A 166 42.58 8.03 -22.10
CA VAL A 166 43.43 6.87 -21.78
C VAL A 166 42.62 5.73 -21.15
N ASN A 167 41.54 6.04 -20.42
CA ASN A 167 40.69 5.04 -19.77
C ASN A 167 39.72 4.29 -20.72
N MET A 168 39.67 4.61 -22.02
CA MET A 168 38.73 3.98 -22.96
C MET A 168 39.34 2.85 -23.80
N MET A 169 40.62 2.52 -23.65
CA MET A 169 41.30 1.47 -24.46
C MET A 169 41.79 0.22 -23.71
N GLU A 170 41.50 0.07 -22.41
CA GLU A 170 41.73 -1.19 -21.70
C GLU A 170 40.41 -1.75 -21.14
N GLY A 171 39.92 -2.82 -21.79
CA GLY A 171 38.64 -3.43 -21.51
C GLY A 171 38.67 -4.52 -20.43
N SER A 172 37.61 -4.50 -19.60
CA SER A 172 36.88 -5.64 -19.01
C SER A 172 37.57 -6.40 -17.86
N SER A 173 37.00 -6.44 -16.66
CA SER A 173 35.76 -7.19 -16.39
C SER A 173 35.11 -6.85 -15.03
N HIS A 174 33.77 -6.81 -15.04
CA HIS A 174 32.83 -6.88 -13.91
C HIS A 174 32.78 -5.73 -12.91
N TYR A 175 32.15 -4.62 -13.31
CA TYR A 175 31.23 -3.93 -12.41
C TYR A 175 29.81 -4.04 -12.97
N SER A 176 28.99 -4.85 -12.31
CA SER A 176 27.56 -4.89 -12.51
C SER A 176 27.01 -3.49 -12.20
N HIS A 177 26.62 -2.79 -13.26
CA HIS A 177 25.91 -1.52 -13.20
C HIS A 177 24.54 -1.78 -12.54
N HIS A 178 24.46 -1.71 -11.21
CA HIS A 178 23.19 -1.44 -10.57
C HIS A 178 22.98 0.07 -10.63
N GLN A 179 22.35 0.48 -11.72
CA GLN A 179 21.85 1.82 -11.92
C GLN A 179 20.70 2.04 -10.91
N GLU A 180 21.03 2.39 -9.66
CA GLU A 180 20.05 3.05 -8.81
C GLU A 180 19.77 4.41 -9.42
N GLN A 181 18.65 4.49 -10.14
CA GLN A 181 18.02 5.73 -10.51
C GLN A 181 17.82 6.56 -9.24
N THR A 182 18.65 7.58 -9.07
CA THR A 182 18.32 8.73 -8.23
C THR A 182 17.27 9.57 -8.95
N ALA A 183 16.07 9.01 -9.09
CA ALA A 183 14.88 9.74 -9.49
C ALA A 183 13.82 9.48 -8.42
N LEU A 184 13.63 10.46 -7.54
CA LEU A 184 12.51 10.50 -6.60
C LEU A 184 11.20 10.48 -7.41
N HIS A 185 10.62 9.30 -7.61
CA HIS A 185 9.29 9.17 -8.17
C HIS A 185 8.27 9.46 -7.05
N LEU A 186 7.96 10.74 -6.86
CA LEU A 186 6.85 11.15 -6.01
C LEU A 186 5.56 10.73 -6.73
N GLY A 187 4.97 9.62 -6.29
CA GLY A 187 3.69 9.13 -6.81
C GLY A 187 2.57 10.14 -6.55
N TYR A 188 2.29 10.97 -7.55
CA TYR A 188 0.99 11.59 -7.77
C TYR A 188 0.63 11.37 -9.24
N GLU A 189 -0.21 10.37 -9.50
CA GLU A 189 -0.97 10.34 -10.76
C GLU A 189 -1.95 11.52 -10.74
N ILE A 190 -1.55 12.62 -11.38
CA ILE A 190 -2.48 13.67 -11.78
C ILE A 190 -3.24 13.10 -12.98
N LYS A 191 -4.51 12.75 -12.77
CA LYS A 191 -5.45 12.53 -13.87
C LYS A 191 -5.61 13.85 -14.62
N ASP A 192 -5.06 13.93 -15.83
CA ASP A 192 -5.41 14.99 -16.78
C ASP A 192 -6.91 14.92 -17.09
N SER A 193 -7.69 15.82 -16.50
CA SER A 193 -9.02 16.14 -17.00
C SER A 193 -8.88 17.30 -17.97
N SER A 194 -8.82 16.96 -19.25
CA SER A 194 -8.98 17.89 -20.37
C SER A 194 -10.40 18.48 -20.37
N ALA A 195 -10.62 19.54 -19.60
CA ALA A 195 -11.85 20.32 -19.63
C ALA A 195 -11.63 21.79 -19.22
N ALA A 196 -10.76 22.51 -19.93
CA ALA A 196 -10.68 23.97 -19.80
C ALA A 196 -9.98 24.63 -21.00
N LYS A 197 -10.43 24.37 -22.23
CA LYS A 197 -10.17 25.24 -23.38
C LYS A 197 -11.39 25.22 -24.30
N ASN A 198 -12.33 26.13 -24.04
CA ASN A 198 -13.23 26.75 -25.01
C ASN A 198 -14.11 27.75 -24.26
N LEU A 199 -13.62 28.98 -24.14
CA LEU A 199 -14.47 30.16 -24.08
C LEU A 199 -13.75 31.27 -24.84
N MET A 200 -14.05 31.33 -26.13
CA MET A 200 -14.00 32.53 -26.95
C MET A 200 -15.45 32.86 -27.30
#